data_AF-A0A2V8X047-F1
#
_entry.id   AF-A0A2V8X047-F1
#
_cell.length_a   1.000
_cell.length_b   1.000
_cell.length_c   1.000
_cell.angle_alpha   90.00
_cell.angle_beta   90.00
_cell.angle_gamma   90.00
#
_symmetry.space_group_name_H-M   'P 1'
#
loop_
_entity.id
_entity.type
_entity.pdbx_description
1 polymer ?
#
loop_
_entity_poly.entity_id
_entity_poly.type
_entity_poly.pdbx_seq_one_letter_code
_entity_poly.pdbx_strand_id
1 'polypeptide(L)'
;MRVSGRRHLCADGLRFRRDARWKTGRVVDGCGSEAGANTSPKTLRLGPTRSGARCYLCVQGGIAVRPFLGSASTHLLSGLGGHEGRALRKGDVLRIGDAGGLYRKRTLTANALERLAPRKIMRVTPGPQCDWFPESAQKMFYESTYGVAEESNRMGIRLQGAAISTTSSGEMISEGVSLGAVQIPAGGLPIILFVEQQTTGGYAKIANVISADFRSLGQLRPRDEIRFERVDWEKARALLMEQEKLFASPDLIVVA
;
A
#
# COMPACT_ATOMS: atom_id res chain seq x y z
N MET A 1 -29.06 11.03 15.96
CA MET A 1 -30.35 10.59 16.54
C MET A 1 -30.04 9.62 17.67
N ARG A 2 -30.49 9.88 18.90
CA ARG A 2 -30.31 9.00 20.07
C ARG A 2 -31.14 7.74 19.91
N VAL A 3 -30.51 6.57 19.94
CA VAL A 3 -31.07 5.23 20.25
C VAL A 3 -29.87 4.40 20.74
N SER A 4 -29.60 4.28 22.05
CA SER A 4 -30.20 3.34 23.01
C SER A 4 -30.41 1.94 22.42
N GLY A 5 -29.53 0.99 22.75
CA GLY A 5 -29.81 -0.43 22.56
C GLY A 5 -28.86 -1.17 21.62
N ARG A 6 -28.11 -2.07 22.24
CA ARG A 6 -27.25 -3.16 21.72
C ARG A 6 -27.76 -3.81 20.41
N ARG A 7 -26.82 -4.10 19.47
CA ARG A 7 -26.65 -5.37 18.69
C ARG A 7 -26.03 -5.22 17.28
N HIS A 8 -25.20 -6.22 16.92
CA HIS A 8 -24.32 -6.34 15.75
C HIS A 8 -25.00 -6.61 14.39
N LEU A 9 -24.29 -7.17 13.41
CA LEU A 9 -24.50 -7.06 11.95
C LEU A 9 -24.00 -8.33 11.23
N CYS A 10 -24.90 -9.09 10.63
CA CYS A 10 -24.60 -10.09 9.60
C CYS A 10 -25.26 -9.60 8.31
N ALA A 11 -24.58 -9.61 7.17
CA ALA A 11 -25.17 -9.23 5.89
C ALA A 11 -24.62 -10.11 4.76
N ASP A 12 -25.52 -10.74 4.01
CA ASP A 12 -25.21 -11.45 2.77
C ASP A 12 -24.74 -10.46 1.70
N GLY A 13 -23.42 -10.22 1.70
CA GLY A 13 -22.71 -9.42 0.71
C GLY A 13 -22.57 -7.93 1.05
N LEU A 14 -21.48 -7.34 0.57
CA LEU A 14 -21.21 -5.90 0.65
C LEU A 14 -21.81 -5.18 -0.56
N ARG A 15 -22.56 -4.10 -0.32
CA ARG A 15 -23.11 -3.20 -1.35
C ARG A 15 -22.57 -1.79 -1.19
N PHE A 16 -22.06 -1.18 -2.26
CA PHE A 16 -21.51 0.18 -2.24
C PHE A 16 -22.57 1.24 -2.60
N ARG A 17 -22.73 2.29 -1.77
CA ARG A 17 -23.64 3.45 -2.01
C ARG A 17 -22.93 4.80 -1.76
N ARG A 18 -23.45 5.90 -2.36
CA ARG A 18 -22.73 7.16 -2.66
C ARG A 18 -22.29 8.05 -1.48
N ASP A 19 -22.93 8.03 -0.30
CA ASP A 19 -22.79 9.20 0.62
C ASP A 19 -22.63 8.92 2.13
N ALA A 20 -21.46 8.73 2.76
CA ALA A 20 -21.28 9.25 4.15
C ALA A 20 -19.85 9.28 4.67
N ARG A 21 -19.77 9.65 5.95
CA ARG A 21 -18.69 10.27 6.65
C ARG A 21 -18.23 9.37 7.78
N TRP A 22 -16.91 9.29 7.90
CA TRP A 22 -16.17 8.59 8.93
C TRP A 22 -15.11 9.53 9.49
N LYS A 23 -14.73 9.35 10.76
CA LYS A 23 -13.53 9.96 11.36
C LYS A 23 -12.49 8.86 11.55
N THR A 24 -11.39 8.98 10.81
CA THR A 24 -10.20 8.12 10.75
C THR A 24 -9.79 7.49 12.09
N GLY A 25 -9.39 6.20 12.06
CA GLY A 25 -8.64 5.56 13.16
C GLY A 25 -9.40 4.63 14.10
N ARG A 26 -10.62 4.17 13.79
CA ARG A 26 -11.33 3.17 14.61
C ARG A 26 -11.80 1.97 13.77
N VAL A 27 -11.82 0.80 14.39
CA VAL A 27 -12.54 -0.38 13.89
C VAL A 27 -14.02 -0.05 13.82
N VAL A 28 -14.68 -0.32 12.69
CA VAL A 28 -16.14 -0.21 12.62
C VAL A 28 -16.72 -1.56 13.07
N ASP A 29 -17.43 -1.51 14.18
CA ASP A 29 -18.08 -2.65 14.82
C ASP A 29 -19.26 -3.19 13.99
N GLY A 30 -19.12 -4.38 13.41
CA GLY A 30 -20.23 -5.33 13.14
C GLY A 30 -20.16 -6.45 14.20
N CYS A 31 -21.26 -7.07 14.65
CA CYS A 31 -21.19 -8.19 15.61
C CYS A 31 -21.89 -9.43 15.16
N GLY A 32 -21.25 -10.54 15.56
CA GLY A 32 -21.74 -11.36 16.67
C GLY A 32 -23.20 -11.72 16.50
N SER A 33 -23.43 -12.72 15.68
CA SER A 33 -24.71 -13.37 15.46
C SER A 33 -24.99 -14.43 16.52
N GLU A 34 -26.18 -14.37 17.12
CA GLU A 34 -26.94 -15.57 17.46
C GLU A 34 -27.99 -15.80 16.36
N ALA A 35 -28.26 -17.07 16.06
CA ALA A 35 -29.15 -17.51 14.99
C ALA A 35 -30.58 -16.99 15.19
N GLY A 36 -31.17 -16.36 14.16
CA GLY A 36 -32.63 -16.19 14.06
C GLY A 36 -33.22 -14.79 13.87
N ALA A 37 -32.45 -13.72 13.64
CA ALA A 37 -33.03 -12.37 13.53
C ALA A 37 -32.86 -11.70 12.15
N ASN A 38 -34.01 -11.42 11.52
CA ASN A 38 -34.19 -10.62 10.31
C ASN A 38 -33.54 -9.23 10.49
N THR A 39 -32.35 -9.02 9.89
CA THR A 39 -31.53 -7.82 10.11
C THR A 39 -31.59 -6.90 8.90
N SER A 40 -32.03 -5.66 9.13
CA SER A 40 -32.05 -4.61 8.10
C SER A 40 -30.63 -4.30 7.61
N PRO A 41 -30.45 -3.96 6.32
CA PRO A 41 -29.14 -3.69 5.76
C PRO A 41 -28.51 -2.47 6.43
N LYS A 42 -27.32 -2.64 7.01
CA LYS A 42 -26.54 -1.52 7.54
C LYS A 42 -25.55 -1.03 6.48
N THR A 43 -25.25 0.27 6.52
CA THR A 43 -24.40 0.91 5.51
C THR A 43 -23.13 1.47 6.15
N LEU A 44 -21.96 1.01 5.69
CA LEU A 44 -20.65 1.65 5.96
C LEU A 44 -20.33 2.63 4.84
N ARG A 45 -19.79 3.78 5.19
CA ARG A 45 -19.47 4.87 4.26
C ARG A 45 -18.13 5.49 4.67
N LEU A 46 -17.17 5.46 3.76
CA LEU A 46 -15.79 5.95 3.94
C LEU A 46 -15.61 7.23 3.13
N GLY A 47 -15.15 8.30 3.79
CA GLY A 47 -14.83 9.58 3.15
C GLY A 47 -13.39 9.63 2.64
N PRO A 48 -12.94 10.79 2.15
CA PRO A 48 -11.55 10.98 1.70
C PRO A 48 -10.56 10.73 2.84
N THR A 49 -9.36 10.28 2.50
CA THR A 49 -8.28 10.07 3.47
C THR A 49 -7.80 11.41 4.03
N ARG A 50 -7.66 11.51 5.36
CA ARG A 50 -7.11 12.71 6.02
C ARG A 50 -5.58 12.69 5.99
N SER A 51 -5.00 11.51 6.12
CA SER A 51 -3.57 11.22 6.01
C SER A 51 -3.39 9.96 5.18
N GLY A 52 -2.30 9.91 4.41
CA GLY A 52 -1.98 8.80 3.53
C GLY A 52 -2.91 8.65 2.32
N ALA A 53 -2.48 7.87 1.33
CA ALA A 53 -3.21 7.66 0.08
C ALA A 53 -4.21 6.50 0.15
N ARG A 54 -4.04 5.54 1.05
CA ARG A 54 -4.75 4.26 0.98
C ARG A 54 -5.32 3.83 2.32
N CYS A 55 -6.52 3.27 2.28
CA CYS A 55 -7.12 2.56 3.39
C CYS A 55 -7.53 1.15 2.95
N TYR A 56 -7.64 0.23 3.90
CA TYR A 56 -8.02 -1.15 3.65
C TYR A 56 -9.28 -1.48 4.44
N LEU A 57 -10.23 -2.12 3.78
CA LEU A 57 -11.43 -2.68 4.40
C LEU A 57 -11.31 -4.20 4.37
N CYS A 58 -11.30 -4.80 5.56
CA CYS A 58 -11.30 -6.24 5.71
C CYS A 58 -12.63 -6.67 6.31
N VAL A 59 -13.14 -7.82 5.87
CA VAL A 59 -14.30 -8.49 6.47
C VAL A 59 -13.88 -9.88 6.93
N GLN A 60 -14.48 -10.37 8.01
CA GLN A 60 -14.27 -11.75 8.46
C GLN A 60 -14.72 -12.71 7.35
N GLY A 61 -13.94 -13.77 7.11
CA GLY A 61 -14.14 -14.69 5.98
C GLY A 61 -13.54 -14.21 4.65
N GLY A 62 -13.14 -12.94 4.56
CA GLY A 62 -12.56 -12.36 3.35
C GLY A 62 -13.59 -12.11 2.24
N ILE A 63 -13.14 -11.51 1.14
CA ILE A 63 -13.97 -11.29 -0.04
C ILE A 63 -13.83 -12.52 -0.94
N ALA A 64 -14.96 -13.18 -1.23
CA ALA A 64 -15.00 -14.36 -2.07
C ALA A 64 -14.90 -13.97 -3.55
N VAL A 65 -13.69 -13.99 -4.06
CA VAL A 65 -13.36 -13.89 -5.49
C VAL A 65 -12.65 -15.15 -5.94
N ARG A 66 -12.80 -15.51 -7.22
CA ARG A 66 -12.05 -16.63 -7.80
C ARG A 66 -10.57 -16.23 -7.89
N PRO A 67 -9.63 -16.99 -7.30
CA PRO A 67 -8.21 -16.69 -7.46
C PRO A 67 -7.79 -16.81 -8.92
N PHE A 68 -6.92 -15.90 -9.36
CA PHE A 68 -6.24 -15.93 -10.64
C PHE A 68 -4.74 -16.09 -10.39
N LEU A 69 -4.11 -17.12 -11.00
CA LEU A 69 -2.72 -17.50 -10.72
C LEU A 69 -2.40 -17.62 -9.21
N GLY A 70 -3.34 -18.19 -8.44
CA GLY A 70 -3.20 -18.37 -6.99
C GLY A 70 -3.42 -17.12 -6.13
N SER A 71 -3.80 -15.98 -6.72
CA SER A 71 -4.00 -14.72 -6.01
C SER A 71 -5.41 -14.13 -6.17
N ALA A 72 -5.89 -13.43 -5.15
CA ALA A 72 -7.15 -12.68 -5.18
C ALA A 72 -6.96 -11.20 -5.59
N SER A 73 -5.71 -10.76 -5.82
CA SER A 73 -5.40 -9.38 -6.19
C SER A 73 -5.98 -9.01 -7.56
N THR A 74 -6.38 -7.75 -7.71
CA THR A 74 -6.70 -7.16 -9.01
C THR A 74 -5.44 -6.53 -9.61
N HIS A 75 -5.11 -6.90 -10.85
CA HIS A 75 -4.15 -6.19 -11.68
C HIS A 75 -4.92 -5.31 -12.66
N LEU A 76 -5.00 -4.00 -12.36
CA LEU A 76 -5.91 -3.08 -13.06
C LEU A 76 -5.53 -2.87 -14.52
N LEU A 77 -4.23 -2.77 -14.80
CA LEU A 77 -3.72 -2.48 -16.14
C LEU A 77 -4.13 -3.55 -17.16
N SER A 78 -4.14 -4.82 -16.77
CA SER A 78 -4.46 -5.94 -17.67
C SER A 78 -5.87 -6.50 -17.46
N GLY A 79 -6.65 -5.97 -16.52
CA GLY A 79 -8.00 -6.46 -16.27
C GLY A 79 -8.07 -7.86 -15.64
N LEU A 80 -7.12 -8.22 -14.77
CA LEU A 80 -7.03 -9.59 -14.22
C LEU A 80 -7.31 -9.66 -12.72
N GLY A 81 -7.90 -10.77 -12.27
CA GLY A 81 -8.10 -11.08 -10.85
C GLY A 81 -9.16 -10.21 -10.14
N GLY A 82 -9.30 -10.42 -8.84
CA GLY A 82 -10.27 -9.70 -7.99
C GLY A 82 -11.71 -9.77 -8.50
N HIS A 83 -12.43 -8.65 -8.42
CA HIS A 83 -13.79 -8.54 -8.94
C HIS A 83 -13.76 -8.07 -10.40
N GLU A 84 -13.96 -9.02 -11.32
CA GLU A 84 -14.02 -8.77 -12.77
C GLU A 84 -12.80 -8.03 -13.34
N GLY A 85 -11.63 -8.13 -12.71
CA GLY A 85 -10.41 -7.49 -13.19
C GLY A 85 -10.36 -5.96 -13.05
N ARG A 86 -11.32 -5.34 -12.36
CA ARG A 86 -11.50 -3.88 -12.37
C ARG A 86 -11.67 -3.29 -10.99
N ALA A 87 -11.58 -1.96 -10.92
CA ALA A 87 -12.04 -1.22 -9.76
C ALA A 87 -13.55 -1.43 -9.54
N LEU A 88 -13.96 -1.43 -8.27
CA LEU A 88 -15.36 -1.56 -7.88
C LEU A 88 -16.17 -0.37 -8.41
N ARG A 89 -17.40 -0.64 -8.81
CA ARG A 89 -18.37 0.30 -9.36
C ARG A 89 -19.64 0.29 -8.51
N LYS A 90 -20.41 1.37 -8.65
CA LYS A 90 -21.73 1.47 -8.02
C LYS A 90 -22.60 0.30 -8.48
N GLY A 91 -23.20 -0.39 -7.53
CA GLY A 91 -24.09 -1.52 -7.79
C GLY A 91 -23.40 -2.88 -7.72
N ASP A 92 -22.06 -2.94 -7.68
CA ASP A 92 -21.34 -4.19 -7.47
C ASP A 92 -21.76 -4.82 -6.13
N VAL A 93 -21.89 -6.15 -6.16
CA VAL A 93 -22.20 -6.98 -5.00
C VAL A 93 -21.07 -7.97 -4.83
N LEU A 94 -20.36 -7.86 -3.71
CA LEU A 94 -19.26 -8.76 -3.38
C LEU A 94 -19.75 -9.84 -2.41
N ARG A 95 -19.48 -11.10 -2.74
CA ARG A 95 -19.69 -12.22 -1.82
C ARG A 95 -18.62 -12.22 -0.75
N ILE A 96 -19.00 -12.54 0.48
CA ILE A 96 -18.09 -12.75 1.61
C ILE A 96 -17.85 -14.25 1.72
N GLY A 97 -16.60 -14.65 2.01
CA GLY A 97 -16.27 -16.05 2.28
C GLY A 97 -16.88 -16.54 3.59
N ASP A 98 -16.68 -17.81 3.90
CA ASP A 98 -17.10 -18.36 5.19
C ASP A 98 -16.29 -17.69 6.32
N ALA A 99 -17.00 -17.02 7.22
CA ALA A 99 -16.41 -16.27 8.31
C ALA A 99 -15.79 -17.18 9.38
N GLY A 100 -16.29 -18.41 9.54
CA GLY A 100 -15.87 -19.39 10.54
C GLY A 100 -15.91 -18.88 12.00
N GLY A 101 -16.63 -19.59 12.88
CA GLY A 101 -16.60 -19.31 14.32
C GLY A 101 -17.17 -17.94 14.75
N LEU A 102 -17.00 -17.62 16.04
CA LEU A 102 -17.55 -16.41 16.64
C LEU A 102 -16.66 -15.18 16.35
N TYR A 103 -17.29 -14.08 15.91
CA TYR A 103 -16.63 -12.78 15.78
C TYR A 103 -16.09 -12.32 17.14
N ARG A 104 -14.80 -11.99 17.18
CA ARG A 104 -14.16 -11.31 18.33
C ARG A 104 -13.58 -10.00 17.87
N LYS A 105 -13.86 -8.93 18.61
CA LYS A 105 -13.31 -7.61 18.33
C LYS A 105 -11.79 -7.67 18.52
N ARG A 106 -11.06 -7.19 17.51
CA ARG A 106 -9.60 -7.19 17.48
C ARG A 106 -9.12 -5.78 17.14
N THR A 107 -8.07 -5.33 17.81
CA THR A 107 -7.42 -4.05 17.51
C THR A 107 -5.91 -4.21 17.46
N LEU A 108 -5.26 -3.38 16.64
CA LEU A 108 -3.81 -3.22 16.71
C LEU A 108 -3.43 -2.56 18.03
N THR A 109 -2.29 -2.97 18.58
CA THR A 109 -1.71 -2.31 19.76
C THR A 109 -1.14 -0.94 19.41
N ALA A 110 -1.03 -0.05 20.40
CA ALA A 110 -0.45 1.28 20.20
C ALA A 110 1.01 1.17 19.70
N ASN A 111 1.78 0.23 20.23
CA ASN A 111 3.15 -0.03 19.80
C ASN A 111 3.22 -0.48 18.33
N ALA A 112 2.31 -1.37 17.89
CA ALA A 112 2.22 -1.76 16.49
C ALA A 112 1.89 -0.57 15.57
N LEU A 113 0.93 0.28 15.97
CA LEU A 113 0.56 1.48 15.21
C LEU A 113 1.73 2.46 15.06
N GLU A 114 2.49 2.69 16.13
CA GLU A 114 3.66 3.56 16.12
C GLU A 114 4.77 3.00 15.22
N ARG A 115 5.15 1.73 15.41
CA ARG A 115 6.19 1.06 14.61
C ARG A 115 5.83 1.03 13.11
N LEU A 116 4.55 0.85 12.80
CA LEU A 116 4.06 0.75 11.43
C LEU A 116 3.69 2.10 10.80
N ALA A 117 3.78 3.20 11.55
CA ALA A 117 3.46 4.53 11.05
C ALA A 117 4.22 4.83 9.73
N PRO A 118 3.54 5.38 8.70
CA PRO A 118 4.19 5.75 7.44
C PRO A 118 5.27 6.80 7.65
N ARG A 119 6.36 6.68 6.89
CA ARG A 119 7.52 7.59 6.93
C ARG A 119 7.57 8.46 5.68
N LYS A 120 8.29 9.58 5.77
CA LYS A 120 8.63 10.45 4.62
C LYS A 120 10.09 10.29 4.17
N ILE A 121 10.91 9.65 4.98
CA ILE A 121 12.27 9.23 4.59
C ILE A 121 12.17 7.79 4.12
N MET A 122 12.51 7.56 2.84
CA MET A 122 12.52 6.24 2.22
C MET A 122 13.94 5.67 2.31
N ARG A 123 14.12 4.59 3.07
CA ARG A 123 15.42 3.94 3.15
C ARG A 123 15.64 3.10 1.90
N VAL A 124 16.83 3.22 1.33
CA VAL A 124 17.20 2.59 0.05
C VAL A 124 18.56 1.91 0.15
N THR A 125 18.69 0.82 -0.59
CA THR A 125 20.00 0.24 -0.94
C THR A 125 20.48 0.82 -2.28
N PRO A 126 21.79 0.82 -2.56
CA PRO A 126 22.30 1.17 -3.89
C PRO A 126 21.67 0.28 -4.96
N GLY A 127 21.27 0.88 -6.08
CA GLY A 127 20.73 0.16 -7.22
C GLY A 127 21.83 -0.52 -8.03
N PRO A 128 21.49 -1.46 -8.93
CA PRO A 128 22.50 -2.18 -9.71
C PRO A 128 23.35 -1.28 -10.62
N GLN A 129 22.80 -0.13 -11.05
CA GLN A 129 23.51 0.86 -11.88
C GLN A 129 23.96 2.08 -11.07
N CYS A 130 24.00 2.01 -9.74
CA CYS A 130 24.39 3.15 -8.89
C CYS A 130 25.74 3.74 -9.33
N ASP A 131 26.71 2.89 -9.65
CA ASP A 131 28.06 3.29 -10.04
C ASP A 131 28.16 3.90 -11.45
N TRP A 132 27.07 3.87 -12.23
CA TRP A 132 26.98 4.60 -13.50
C TRP A 132 26.72 6.09 -13.27
N PHE A 133 26.18 6.46 -12.11
CA PHE A 133 25.92 7.85 -11.77
C PHE A 133 27.17 8.47 -11.14
N PRO A 134 27.59 9.68 -11.57
CA PRO A 134 28.68 10.40 -10.93
C PRO A 134 28.40 10.60 -9.44
N GLU A 135 29.45 10.69 -8.62
CA GLU A 135 29.29 10.91 -7.17
C GLU A 135 28.46 12.15 -6.85
N SER A 136 28.58 13.21 -7.66
CA SER A 136 27.75 14.43 -7.54
C SER A 136 26.26 14.18 -7.76
N ALA A 137 25.91 13.29 -8.70
CA ALA A 137 24.53 12.89 -8.98
C ALA A 137 23.98 12.00 -7.87
N GLN A 138 24.77 11.06 -7.36
CA GLN A 138 24.41 10.25 -6.19
C GLN A 138 24.17 11.14 -4.96
N LYS A 139 25.08 12.08 -4.69
CA LYS A 139 24.94 13.05 -3.59
C LYS A 139 23.67 13.87 -3.72
N MET A 140 23.42 14.42 -4.92
CA MET A 140 22.19 15.17 -5.20
C MET A 140 20.93 14.34 -4.93
N PHE A 141 20.92 13.06 -5.31
CA PHE A 141 19.80 12.16 -5.05
C PHE A 141 19.50 11.97 -3.55
N TYR A 142 20.54 11.84 -2.72
CA TYR A 142 20.35 11.64 -1.28
C TYR A 142 20.06 12.94 -0.50
N GLU A 143 20.60 14.08 -0.95
CA GLU A 143 20.44 15.36 -0.25
C GLU A 143 19.17 16.12 -0.65
N SER A 144 18.59 15.83 -1.80
CA SER A 144 17.41 16.53 -2.32
C SER A 144 16.11 16.04 -1.68
N THR A 145 15.16 16.96 -1.54
CA THR A 145 13.76 16.65 -1.27
C THR A 145 13.01 16.51 -2.59
N TYR A 146 12.16 15.48 -2.67
CA TYR A 146 11.36 15.17 -3.84
C TYR A 146 9.87 15.25 -3.52
N GLY A 147 9.12 15.97 -4.34
CA GLY A 147 7.66 15.99 -4.30
C GLY A 147 7.07 14.87 -5.14
N VAL A 148 6.06 14.16 -4.62
CA VAL A 148 5.33 13.15 -5.38
C VAL A 148 4.43 13.83 -6.41
N ALA A 149 4.58 13.44 -7.68
CA ALA A 149 3.85 14.01 -8.79
C ALA A 149 2.38 13.53 -8.84
N GLU A 150 1.48 14.32 -9.45
CA GLU A 150 0.05 14.02 -9.57
C GLU A 150 -0.24 12.78 -10.40
N GLU A 151 0.57 12.52 -11.41
CA GLU A 151 0.47 11.37 -12.31
C GLU A 151 0.94 10.04 -11.68
N SER A 152 1.34 10.04 -10.41
CA SER A 152 1.75 8.85 -9.66
C SER A 152 0.60 7.86 -9.46
N ASN A 153 0.86 6.57 -9.69
CA ASN A 153 -0.19 5.54 -9.62
C ASN A 153 0.37 4.20 -9.11
N ARG A 154 -0.33 3.09 -9.38
CA ARG A 154 0.08 1.74 -8.94
C ARG A 154 1.28 1.18 -9.72
N MET A 155 1.57 1.71 -10.91
CA MET A 155 2.74 1.31 -11.70
C MET A 155 4.02 1.94 -11.17
N GLY A 156 3.96 3.23 -10.78
CA GLY A 156 5.11 3.93 -10.23
C GLY A 156 4.76 5.26 -9.59
N ILE A 157 5.60 5.66 -8.66
CA ILE A 157 5.57 6.94 -7.96
C ILE A 157 6.57 7.86 -8.65
N ARG A 158 6.06 8.87 -9.36
CA ARG A 158 6.86 9.85 -10.08
C ARG A 158 7.23 10.98 -9.14
N LEU A 159 8.48 11.43 -9.24
CA LEU A 159 9.02 12.44 -8.33
C LEU A 159 9.42 13.70 -9.10
N GLN A 160 9.13 14.85 -8.50
CA GLN A 160 9.54 16.17 -8.94
C GLN A 160 10.58 16.71 -7.96
N GLY A 161 11.57 17.45 -8.46
CA GLY A 161 12.67 17.96 -7.64
C GLY A 161 13.95 18.08 -8.44
N ALA A 162 15.08 17.79 -7.80
CA ALA A 162 16.39 17.84 -8.46
C ALA A 162 16.52 16.76 -9.55
N ALA A 163 16.85 17.19 -10.77
CA ALA A 163 17.13 16.28 -11.87
C ALA A 163 18.50 15.63 -11.69
N ILE A 164 18.53 14.30 -11.72
CA ILE A 164 19.75 13.51 -11.56
C ILE A 164 20.40 13.33 -12.93
N SER A 165 21.65 13.77 -13.06
CA SER A 165 22.41 13.60 -14.30
C SER A 165 22.76 12.13 -14.53
N THR A 166 22.59 11.68 -15.77
CA THR A 166 22.99 10.34 -16.23
C THR A 166 24.23 10.46 -17.12
N THR A 167 25.19 9.54 -16.99
CA THR A 167 26.38 9.49 -17.87
C THR A 167 26.11 8.77 -19.19
N SER A 168 25.16 7.83 -19.18
CA SER A 168 24.61 7.20 -20.38
C SER A 168 23.45 8.03 -20.94
N SER A 169 23.02 7.76 -22.17
CA SER A 169 21.86 8.38 -22.85
C SER A 169 20.51 8.21 -22.14
N GLY A 170 20.50 7.73 -20.89
CA GLY A 170 19.33 7.37 -20.11
C GLY A 170 18.81 5.96 -20.42
N GLU A 171 19.25 5.34 -21.51
CA GLU A 171 18.77 4.02 -21.96
C GLU A 171 19.84 2.93 -21.75
N MET A 172 19.37 1.74 -21.37
CA MET A 172 20.17 0.53 -21.20
C MET A 172 19.45 -0.67 -21.81
N ILE A 173 20.20 -1.75 -22.06
CA ILE A 173 19.61 -3.04 -22.42
C ILE A 173 18.59 -3.41 -21.34
N SER A 174 17.38 -3.79 -21.78
CA SER A 174 16.29 -4.08 -20.86
C SER A 174 16.63 -5.26 -19.95
N GLU A 175 16.42 -5.10 -18.65
CA GLU A 175 16.68 -6.12 -17.64
C GLU A 175 15.50 -6.26 -16.67
N GLY A 176 15.53 -7.29 -15.84
CA GLY A 176 14.56 -7.46 -14.77
C GLY A 176 14.60 -6.31 -13.76
N VAL A 177 13.42 -5.87 -13.33
CA VAL A 177 13.28 -4.78 -12.34
C VAL A 177 12.56 -5.27 -11.08
N SER A 178 13.11 -4.91 -9.93
CA SER A 178 12.57 -5.21 -8.61
C SER A 178 11.54 -4.17 -8.16
N LEU A 179 10.63 -4.57 -7.27
CA LEU A 179 9.72 -3.64 -6.62
C LEU A 179 10.50 -2.59 -5.83
N GLY A 180 10.10 -1.33 -5.95
CA GLY A 180 10.77 -0.22 -5.28
C GLY A 180 12.06 0.25 -5.94
N ALA A 181 12.42 -0.28 -7.11
CA ALA A 181 13.55 0.22 -7.88
C ALA A 181 13.32 1.70 -8.25
N VAL A 182 14.35 2.52 -8.10
CA VAL A 182 14.33 3.95 -8.39
C VAL A 182 15.02 4.18 -9.73
N GLN A 183 14.22 4.30 -10.79
CA GLN A 183 14.69 4.55 -12.14
C GLN A 183 14.95 6.03 -12.37
N ILE A 184 16.03 6.33 -13.10
CA ILE A 184 16.33 7.66 -13.60
C ILE A 184 16.23 7.62 -15.14
N PRO A 185 15.13 8.10 -15.74
CA PRO A 185 15.02 8.26 -17.20
C PRO A 185 15.92 9.38 -17.72
N ALA A 186 15.97 9.56 -19.04
CA ALA A 186 16.75 10.62 -19.70
C ALA A 186 16.44 12.05 -19.19
N GLY A 187 15.22 12.31 -18.72
CA GLY A 187 14.85 13.60 -18.12
C GLY A 187 15.36 13.82 -16.68
N GLY A 188 16.06 12.84 -16.09
CA GLY A 188 16.70 12.94 -14.77
C GLY A 188 15.74 12.87 -13.57
N LEU A 189 14.43 12.91 -13.78
CA LEU A 189 13.43 12.87 -12.70
C LEU A 189 13.20 11.44 -12.19
N PRO A 190 13.40 11.15 -10.89
CA PRO A 190 13.29 9.79 -10.39
C PRO A 190 11.87 9.21 -10.45
N ILE A 191 11.78 7.91 -10.70
CA ILE A 191 10.53 7.13 -10.66
C ILE A 191 10.75 5.91 -9.77
N ILE A 192 9.98 5.79 -8.69
CA ILE A 192 9.97 4.58 -7.86
C ILE A 192 8.96 3.60 -8.44
N LEU A 193 9.41 2.44 -8.90
CA LEU A 193 8.52 1.41 -9.42
C LEU A 193 7.67 0.77 -8.30
N PHE A 194 6.40 0.49 -8.59
CA PHE A 194 5.43 0.08 -7.58
C PHE A 194 4.66 -1.21 -7.98
N VAL A 195 3.57 -1.53 -7.28
CA VAL A 195 2.96 -2.88 -7.29
C VAL A 195 2.40 -3.38 -8.63
N GLU A 196 2.23 -2.50 -9.62
CA GLU A 196 1.83 -2.84 -11.01
C GLU A 196 2.91 -2.40 -12.02
N GLN A 197 4.17 -2.34 -11.59
CA GLN A 197 5.30 -2.03 -12.46
C GLN A 197 5.46 -3.05 -13.59
N GLN A 198 6.16 -2.64 -14.63
CA GLN A 198 6.67 -3.54 -15.67
C GLN A 198 7.66 -4.55 -15.07
N THR A 199 7.75 -5.73 -15.65
CA THR A 199 8.68 -6.79 -15.21
C THR A 199 10.11 -6.52 -15.68
N THR A 200 10.27 -5.79 -16.77
CA THR A 200 11.54 -5.37 -17.35
C THR A 200 11.55 -3.87 -17.59
N GLY A 201 12.74 -3.27 -17.63
CA GLY A 201 12.91 -1.85 -17.93
C GLY A 201 14.28 -1.53 -18.48
N GLY A 202 14.36 -0.48 -19.28
CA GLY A 202 15.57 0.01 -19.94
C GLY A 202 16.14 1.30 -19.34
N TYR A 203 15.76 1.66 -18.11
CA TYR A 203 16.28 2.83 -17.41
C TYR A 203 17.20 2.42 -16.26
N ALA A 204 18.32 3.15 -16.12
CA ALA A 204 19.27 2.92 -15.05
C ALA A 204 18.64 3.15 -13.67
N LYS A 205 18.96 2.26 -12.72
CA LYS A 205 18.41 2.30 -11.37
C LYS A 205 19.48 2.74 -10.38
N ILE A 206 19.31 3.94 -9.81
CA ILE A 206 20.27 4.52 -8.86
C ILE A 206 20.15 3.87 -7.47
N ALA A 207 18.94 3.45 -7.09
CA ALA A 207 18.63 2.93 -5.75
C ALA A 207 17.47 1.93 -5.78
N ASN A 208 17.26 1.19 -4.69
CA ASN A 208 16.07 0.39 -4.46
C ASN A 208 15.52 0.63 -3.04
N VAL A 209 14.25 1.03 -2.94
CA VAL A 209 13.54 1.16 -1.65
C VAL A 209 13.51 -0.20 -0.97
N ILE A 210 13.85 -0.24 0.33
CA ILE A 210 13.87 -1.50 1.07
C ILE A 210 12.44 -2.02 1.29
N SER A 211 12.27 -3.34 1.32
CA SER A 211 10.95 -3.96 1.50
C SER A 211 10.23 -3.51 2.76
N ALA A 212 10.98 -3.25 3.84
CA ALA A 212 10.44 -2.75 5.09
C ALA A 212 9.70 -1.40 4.94
N ASP A 213 10.01 -0.61 3.92
CA ASP A 213 9.44 0.73 3.70
C ASP A 213 8.34 0.76 2.64
N PHE A 214 8.02 -0.37 1.98
CA PHE A 214 6.94 -0.43 0.98
C PHE A 214 5.57 0.01 1.52
N ARG A 215 5.30 -0.22 2.82
CA ARG A 215 4.07 0.27 3.47
C ARG A 215 3.99 1.81 3.47
N SER A 216 5.13 2.48 3.63
CA SER A 216 5.22 3.94 3.64
C SER A 216 5.08 4.48 2.22
N LEU A 217 5.75 3.83 1.25
CA LEU A 217 5.63 4.12 -0.17
C LEU A 217 4.16 4.04 -0.64
N GLY A 218 3.45 2.99 -0.22
CA GLY A 218 2.02 2.81 -0.49
C GLY A 218 1.10 3.83 0.17
N GLN A 219 1.60 4.73 1.02
CA GLN A 219 0.82 5.79 1.65
C GLN A 219 1.11 7.18 1.08
N LEU A 220 2.07 7.31 0.15
CA LEU A 220 2.37 8.59 -0.48
C LEU A 220 1.22 9.07 -1.38
N ARG A 221 0.90 10.36 -1.24
CA ARG A 221 -0.06 11.11 -2.06
C ARG A 221 0.67 12.10 -2.96
N PRO A 222 0.04 12.58 -4.04
CA PRO A 222 0.51 13.76 -4.76
C PRO A 222 0.84 14.91 -3.80
N ARG A 223 1.93 15.62 -4.10
CA ARG A 223 2.55 16.70 -3.32
C ARG A 223 3.15 16.30 -1.96
N ASP A 224 3.08 15.03 -1.55
CA ASP A 224 3.86 14.61 -0.40
C ASP A 224 5.36 14.75 -0.72
N GLU A 225 6.12 15.28 0.23
CA GLU A 225 7.57 15.37 0.11
C GLU A 225 8.24 14.14 0.74
N ILE A 226 9.26 13.62 0.06
CA ILE A 226 10.10 12.54 0.55
C ILE A 226 11.58 12.85 0.39
N ARG A 227 12.41 12.15 1.16
CA ARG A 227 13.87 12.10 1.01
C ARG A 227 14.34 10.65 1.01
N PHE A 228 15.52 10.41 0.48
CA PHE A 228 16.14 9.09 0.46
C PHE A 228 17.24 8.99 1.51
N GLU A 229 17.29 7.85 2.19
CA GLU A 229 18.36 7.53 3.15
C GLU A 229 19.05 6.24 2.71
N ARG A 230 20.36 6.32 2.46
CA ARG A 230 21.14 5.13 2.11
C ARG A 230 21.30 4.24 3.33
N VAL A 231 21.00 2.96 3.17
CA VAL A 231 21.30 1.89 4.13
C VAL A 231 22.06 0.77 3.45
N ASP A 232 22.85 0.02 4.22
CA ASP A 232 23.47 -1.20 3.75
C ASP A 232 22.47 -2.38 3.74
N TRP A 233 22.89 -3.48 3.12
CA TRP A 233 22.09 -4.70 3.01
C TRP A 233 21.80 -5.36 4.36
N GLU A 234 22.74 -5.30 5.31
CA GLU A 234 22.56 -5.90 6.63
C GLU A 234 21.45 -5.19 7.40
N LYS A 235 21.46 -3.86 7.38
CA LYS A 235 20.44 -3.01 7.97
C LYS A 235 19.09 -3.21 7.29
N ALA A 236 19.06 -3.24 5.95
CA ALA A 236 17.85 -3.48 5.19
C ALA A 236 17.20 -4.83 5.58
N ARG A 237 18.00 -5.90 5.68
CA ARG A 237 17.54 -7.23 6.11
C ARG A 237 17.06 -7.22 7.56
N ALA A 238 17.82 -6.62 8.47
CA ALA A 238 17.46 -6.55 9.88
C ALA A 238 16.10 -5.85 10.09
N LEU A 239 15.86 -4.76 9.37
CA LEU A 239 14.58 -4.02 9.41
C LEU A 239 13.40 -4.84 8.86
N LEU A 240 13.62 -5.62 7.81
CA LEU A 240 12.60 -6.52 7.29
C LEU A 240 12.27 -7.63 8.31
N MET A 241 13.30 -8.26 8.89
CA MET A 241 13.11 -9.30 9.90
C MET A 241 12.41 -8.77 11.16
N GLU A 242 12.72 -7.54 11.60
CA GLU A 242 12.02 -6.90 12.71
C GLU A 242 10.54 -6.68 12.39
N GLN A 243 10.22 -6.27 11.16
CA GLN A 243 8.84 -6.10 10.72
C GLN A 243 8.09 -7.44 10.67
N GLU A 244 8.72 -8.49 10.14
CA GLU A 244 8.14 -9.84 10.10
C GLU A 244 7.90 -10.39 11.51
N LYS A 245 8.85 -10.19 12.43
CA LYS A 245 8.69 -10.55 13.84
C LYS A 245 7.53 -9.81 14.49
N LEU A 246 7.35 -8.52 14.19
CA LEU A 246 6.20 -7.75 14.66
C LEU A 246 4.89 -8.33 14.11
N PHE A 247 4.84 -8.72 12.83
CA PHE A 247 3.64 -9.31 12.24
C PHE A 247 3.31 -10.71 12.77
N ALA A 248 4.32 -11.49 13.14
CA ALA A 248 4.15 -12.79 13.78
C ALA A 248 3.89 -12.71 15.29
N SER A 249 4.06 -11.53 15.91
CA SER A 249 3.96 -11.36 17.35
C SER A 249 2.51 -11.49 17.84
N PRO A 250 2.26 -12.20 18.97
CA PRO A 250 0.95 -12.19 19.62
C PRO A 250 0.54 -10.79 20.11
N ASP A 251 1.51 -9.89 20.31
CA ASP A 251 1.28 -8.52 20.77
C ASP A 251 0.87 -7.56 19.64
N LEU A 252 0.78 -8.04 18.39
CA LEU A 252 0.34 -7.21 17.27
C LEU A 252 -1.15 -6.85 17.40
N ILE A 253 -1.97 -7.85 17.72
CA ILE A 253 -3.43 -7.76 17.72
C ILE A 253 -3.96 -8.27 19.06
N VAL A 254 -4.63 -7.39 19.79
CA VAL A 254 -5.30 -7.75 21.04
C VAL A 254 -6.80 -7.90 20.84
N VAL A 255 -7.40 -8.83 21.58
CA VAL A 255 -8.86 -8.97 21.65
C VAL A 255 -9.37 -7.88 22.59
N ALA A 256 -10.30 -7.06 22.08
CA ALA A 256 -10.93 -5.96 22.81
C ALA A 256 -12.28 -6.37 23.39
#